data_AF-A0A2B8B1Y5-F1
#
_entry.id   AF-A0A2B8B1Y5-F1
#
_cell.length_a   1.000
_cell.length_b   1.000
_cell.length_c   1.000
_cell.angle_alpha   90.00
_cell.angle_beta   90.00
_cell.angle_gamma   90.00
#
_symmetry.space_group_name_H-M   'P 1'
#
loop_
_entity.id
_entity.type
_entity.pdbx_description
1 polymer ?
#
loop_
_entity_poly.entity_id
_entity_poly.type
_entity_poly.pdbx_seq_one_letter_code
_entity_poly.pdbx_strand_id
1 'polypeptide(L)'
;MSRRLSRFRPPHPPLVMSRPLERGRELLRTANDTATETLHPLIVVCRGLRRLAAAGRQRWSATPRERRGPVVALGAVGALAVALVPYGPLAAVALLTAAAAWAGRDSATRETGPSEAERARLHAVYEALVPYFSVPDDPDPLYVHGGDPEAAFVAHAFDPAGRPERLELRYPPYYPDGEAASRERIEQVLRAKCGRGREYLFGWDEEANVLEMTVLPALPADIGAQPFVTSPGETVLGFTDHSSGVRRTLPVYGGEDGTEPRDEPPVVWRTGPRSTAPHLIALGRPGSGTTTLLRSVALQALRDGDVLVVDGGGTGEYAFLNGRPGVLSVECGLTGALAALEWAAHETERRLIAAQEAQGLGQPVPEDVRRPLWILLDRPAVLTQLAASEERHDPQDLLRVPLRHGRAAQVTVVVADQFETAESLSEAVRTLTPARVVLGAYSSEQVRAVLGAPPNTTPTADFPPGRGYARLGPGPVHRLQVPATPDPADEEAPAFRREAVLALLPEPAPAASADR
;
A
#
# COMPACT_ATOMS: atom_id res chain seq x y z
N MET A 1 0.05 90.10 -35.99
CA MET A 1 1.07 90.81 -36.80
C MET A 1 2.41 90.14 -36.49
N SER A 2 3.27 89.68 -37.40
CA SER A 2 3.39 89.81 -38.85
C SER A 2 4.35 88.72 -39.37
N ARG A 3 3.98 88.10 -40.50
CA ARG A 3 4.79 87.60 -41.65
C ARG A 3 6.11 86.84 -41.37
N ARG A 4 6.22 85.55 -41.72
CA ARG A 4 6.64 85.02 -43.05
C ARG A 4 7.78 85.83 -43.70
N LEU A 5 8.92 85.18 -43.95
CA LEU A 5 9.29 84.74 -45.31
C LEU A 5 10.60 83.91 -45.31
N SER A 6 10.44 82.76 -45.94
CA SER A 6 11.42 81.85 -46.54
C SER A 6 12.53 82.52 -47.35
N ARG A 7 13.73 81.93 -47.32
CA ARG A 7 14.64 81.85 -48.49
C ARG A 7 15.29 80.48 -48.61
N PHE A 8 15.52 80.14 -49.87
CA PHE A 8 15.75 78.84 -50.49
C PHE A 8 17.25 78.45 -50.54
N ARG A 9 17.48 77.13 -50.56
CA ARG A 9 18.66 76.25 -50.81
C ARG A 9 19.46 76.53 -52.11
N PRO A 10 20.49 75.73 -52.56
CA PRO A 10 21.44 74.72 -51.98
C PRO A 10 22.91 74.88 -52.57
N PRO A 11 23.85 73.88 -52.74
CA PRO A 11 24.00 72.48 -52.28
C PRO A 11 25.42 72.05 -51.77
N HIS A 12 25.53 70.75 -51.41
CA HIS A 12 26.73 69.86 -51.25
C HIS A 12 27.31 69.66 -49.83
N PRO A 13 27.93 68.49 -49.56
CA PRO A 13 27.29 67.21 -49.27
C PRO A 13 27.66 66.72 -47.84
N PRO A 14 27.02 65.66 -47.30
CA PRO A 14 27.90 64.60 -46.77
C PRO A 14 27.35 63.15 -46.83
N LEU A 15 28.32 62.25 -46.94
CA LEU A 15 28.47 60.95 -46.28
C LEU A 15 27.33 59.93 -46.36
N VAL A 16 27.61 58.91 -47.18
CA VAL A 16 27.00 57.58 -47.19
C VAL A 16 27.40 56.83 -45.92
N MET A 17 26.41 56.32 -45.16
CA MET A 17 26.53 55.02 -44.48
C MET A 17 25.15 54.45 -44.09
N SER A 18 24.84 53.29 -44.70
CA SER A 18 24.08 52.15 -44.16
C SER A 18 22.69 52.34 -43.55
N ARG A 19 21.65 52.08 -44.38
CA ARG A 19 20.45 51.30 -43.99
C ARG A 19 20.51 49.99 -44.78
N PRO A 20 20.60 48.81 -44.12
CA PRO A 20 19.43 47.93 -44.08
C PRO A 20 19.44 46.94 -42.89
N LEU A 21 18.62 47.15 -41.85
CA LEU A 21 18.52 46.18 -40.73
C LEU A 21 17.09 45.88 -40.27
N GLU A 22 16.09 46.02 -41.15
CA GLU A 22 14.71 45.62 -40.85
C GLU A 22 14.14 44.57 -41.82
N ARG A 23 14.80 44.25 -42.94
CA ARG A 23 14.39 43.15 -43.85
C ARG A 23 15.04 41.79 -43.57
N GLY A 24 15.96 41.70 -42.61
CA GLY A 24 16.65 40.44 -42.28
C GLY A 24 15.92 39.54 -41.28
N ARG A 25 15.00 40.09 -40.46
CA ARG A 25 14.33 39.33 -39.38
C ARG A 25 13.04 38.63 -39.81
N GLU A 26 12.40 39.05 -40.89
CA GLU A 26 11.23 38.34 -41.45
C GLU A 26 11.62 37.17 -42.35
N LEU A 27 12.76 37.25 -43.05
CA LEU A 27 13.28 36.15 -43.86
C LEU A 27 13.88 35.00 -43.02
N LEU A 28 14.29 35.28 -41.78
CA LEU A 28 14.75 34.25 -40.83
C LEU A 28 13.60 33.56 -40.07
N ARG A 29 12.39 34.14 -40.01
CA ARG A 29 11.20 33.45 -39.50
C ARG A 29 10.55 32.56 -40.56
N THR A 30 10.47 33.04 -41.80
CA THR A 30 9.87 32.25 -42.90
C THR A 30 10.74 31.09 -43.37
N ALA A 31 12.07 31.14 -43.20
CA ALA A 31 12.95 30.00 -43.48
C ALA A 31 12.96 28.93 -42.36
N ASN A 32 12.57 29.28 -41.13
CA ASN A 32 12.51 28.32 -40.03
C ASN A 32 11.20 27.50 -40.07
N ASP A 33 10.08 28.08 -40.51
CA ASP A 33 8.80 27.36 -40.62
C ASP A 33 8.72 26.41 -41.83
N THR A 34 9.43 26.68 -42.93
CA THR A 34 9.48 25.75 -44.09
C THR A 34 10.46 24.58 -43.89
N ALA A 35 11.40 24.69 -42.94
CA ALA A 35 12.37 23.63 -42.62
C ALA A 35 11.80 22.59 -41.61
N THR A 36 10.84 22.98 -40.77
CA THR A 36 10.20 22.09 -39.78
C THR A 36 9.18 21.14 -40.41
N GLU A 37 8.49 21.55 -41.48
CA GLU A 37 7.50 20.69 -42.15
C GLU A 37 8.15 19.57 -42.99
N THR A 38 9.33 19.81 -43.55
CA THR A 38 10.05 18.81 -44.36
C THR A 38 10.79 17.76 -43.52
N LEU A 39 11.10 18.05 -42.25
CA LEU A 39 11.79 17.12 -41.34
C LEU A 39 10.84 16.32 -40.43
N HIS A 40 9.58 16.73 -40.31
CA HIS A 40 8.58 16.05 -39.49
C HIS A 40 8.45 14.54 -39.76
N PRO A 41 8.36 14.05 -41.00
CA PRO A 41 8.27 12.61 -41.26
C PRO A 41 9.54 11.84 -40.84
N LEU A 42 10.72 12.45 -40.98
CA LEU A 42 11.99 11.85 -40.52
C LEU A 42 12.06 11.76 -38.99
N ILE A 43 11.56 12.77 -38.28
CA ILE A 43 11.51 12.81 -36.82
C ILE A 43 10.55 11.73 -36.28
N VAL A 44 9.40 11.53 -36.93
CA VAL A 44 8.43 10.48 -36.56
C VAL A 44 9.02 9.09 -36.74
N VAL A 45 9.69 8.82 -37.86
CA VAL A 45 10.36 7.53 -38.12
C VAL A 45 11.50 7.28 -37.13
N CYS A 46 12.34 8.27 -36.86
CA CYS A 46 13.43 8.14 -35.87
C CYS A 46 12.90 7.84 -34.46
N ARG A 47 11.80 8.47 -34.05
CA ARG A 47 11.17 8.26 -32.75
C ARG A 47 10.51 6.88 -32.64
N GLY A 48 9.85 6.42 -33.70
CA GLY A 48 9.30 5.06 -33.80
C GLY A 48 10.38 3.98 -33.69
N LEU A 49 11.52 4.18 -34.36
CA LEU A 49 12.68 3.27 -34.26
C LEU A 49 13.23 3.19 -32.83
N ARG A 50 13.34 4.32 -32.12
CA ARG A 50 13.79 4.34 -30.72
C ARG A 50 12.85 3.56 -29.80
N ARG A 51 11.53 3.66 -30.00
CA ARG A 51 10.52 2.94 -29.21
C ARG A 51 10.54 1.45 -29.48
N LEU A 52 10.58 1.05 -30.75
CA LEU A 52 10.71 -0.36 -31.13
C LEU A 52 12.00 -0.98 -30.55
N ALA A 53 13.10 -0.22 -30.53
CA ALA A 53 14.34 -0.64 -29.89
C ALA A 53 14.26 -0.70 -28.35
N ALA A 54 13.46 0.15 -27.70
CA ALA A 54 13.24 0.13 -26.25
C ALA A 54 12.35 -1.06 -25.84
N ALA A 55 11.25 -1.29 -26.55
CA ALA A 55 10.37 -2.44 -26.34
C ALA A 55 11.09 -3.77 -26.61
N GLY A 56 11.94 -3.82 -27.65
CA GLY A 56 12.82 -4.95 -27.91
C GLY A 56 13.81 -5.19 -26.76
N ARG A 57 14.42 -4.13 -26.22
CA ARG A 57 15.33 -4.22 -25.07
C ARG A 57 14.65 -4.69 -23.79
N GLN A 58 13.44 -4.19 -23.50
CA GLN A 58 12.67 -4.60 -22.33
C GLN A 58 12.22 -6.06 -22.41
N ARG A 59 11.78 -6.51 -23.59
CA ARG A 59 11.47 -7.94 -23.84
C ARG A 59 12.72 -8.81 -23.73
N TRP A 60 13.88 -8.33 -24.20
CA TRP A 60 15.15 -9.03 -24.07
C TRP A 60 15.63 -9.15 -22.62
N SER A 61 15.50 -8.09 -21.81
CA SER A 61 15.84 -8.12 -20.39
C SER A 61 14.91 -9.03 -19.59
N ALA A 62 13.62 -9.09 -19.95
CA ALA A 62 12.64 -10.00 -19.36
C ALA A 62 12.78 -11.46 -19.81
N THR A 63 13.58 -11.75 -20.85
CA THR A 63 13.76 -13.13 -21.35
C THR A 63 14.80 -13.89 -20.50
N PRO A 64 14.43 -15.04 -19.90
CA PRO A 64 15.33 -15.90 -19.12
C PRO A 64 16.57 -16.32 -19.92
N ARG A 65 17.74 -16.45 -19.26
CA ARG A 65 19.04 -16.69 -19.92
C ARG A 65 19.05 -17.92 -20.83
N GLU A 66 18.32 -18.98 -20.46
CA GLU A 66 18.23 -20.24 -21.20
C GLU A 66 17.48 -20.13 -22.54
N ARG A 67 16.57 -19.15 -22.69
CA ARG A 67 15.78 -18.93 -23.91
C ARG A 67 16.41 -17.92 -24.87
N ARG A 68 17.52 -17.27 -24.50
CA ARG A 68 18.19 -16.24 -25.34
C ARG A 68 18.85 -16.84 -26.57
N GLY A 69 19.43 -18.03 -26.47
CA GLY A 69 20.08 -18.73 -27.59
C GLY A 69 19.11 -19.07 -28.74
N PRO A 70 17.99 -19.77 -28.48
CA PRO A 70 16.99 -20.09 -29.49
C PRO A 70 16.39 -18.85 -30.17
N VAL A 71 16.15 -17.78 -29.42
CA VAL A 71 15.60 -16.52 -29.95
C VAL A 71 16.59 -15.83 -30.91
N VAL A 72 17.88 -15.82 -30.59
CA VAL A 72 18.92 -15.28 -31.48
C VAL A 72 19.06 -16.13 -32.74
N ALA A 73 19.05 -17.46 -32.60
CA ALA A 73 19.10 -18.37 -33.75
C ALA A 73 17.91 -18.16 -34.69
N LEU A 74 16.69 -18.05 -34.16
CA LEU A 74 15.48 -17.79 -34.94
C LEU A 74 15.55 -16.43 -35.66
N GLY A 75 16.04 -15.40 -34.98
CA GLY A 75 16.27 -14.07 -35.58
C GLY A 75 17.30 -14.11 -36.72
N ALA A 76 18.39 -14.86 -36.56
CA ALA A 76 19.41 -15.02 -37.58
C ALA A 76 18.88 -15.77 -38.82
N VAL A 77 18.09 -16.82 -38.63
CA VAL A 77 17.44 -17.57 -39.73
C VAL A 77 16.45 -16.66 -40.48
N GLY A 78 15.65 -15.87 -39.77
CA GLY A 78 14.76 -14.89 -40.38
C GLY A 78 15.49 -13.83 -41.21
N ALA A 79 16.60 -13.31 -40.69
CA ALA A 79 17.45 -12.35 -41.41
C ALA A 79 18.07 -12.98 -42.69
N LEU A 80 18.53 -14.23 -42.60
CA LEU A 80 19.06 -14.96 -43.75
C LEU A 80 17.99 -15.21 -44.81
N ALA A 81 16.77 -15.59 -44.42
CA ALA A 81 15.64 -15.76 -45.33
C ALA A 81 15.29 -14.46 -46.05
N VAL A 82 15.27 -13.33 -45.35
CA VAL A 82 15.05 -11.99 -45.93
C VAL A 82 16.17 -11.61 -46.91
N ALA A 83 17.42 -11.98 -46.64
CA ALA A 83 18.55 -11.68 -47.51
C ALA A 83 18.55 -12.51 -48.82
N LEU A 84 18.02 -13.73 -48.78
CA LEU A 84 17.98 -14.64 -49.92
C LEU A 84 16.79 -14.38 -50.88
N VAL A 85 15.75 -13.67 -50.42
CA VAL A 85 14.61 -13.31 -51.25
C VAL A 85 14.95 -12.07 -52.11
N PRO A 86 14.73 -12.10 -53.44
CA PRO A 86 14.93 -10.92 -54.28
C PRO A 86 14.03 -9.77 -53.80
N TYR A 87 14.62 -8.59 -53.62
CA TYR A 87 14.01 -7.40 -53.00
C TYR A 87 13.64 -7.53 -51.50
N GLY A 88 13.97 -8.64 -50.85
CA GLY A 88 13.71 -8.88 -49.43
C GLY A 88 14.29 -7.81 -48.50
N PRO A 89 15.57 -7.39 -48.65
CA PRO A 89 16.14 -6.33 -47.83
C PRO A 89 15.42 -4.98 -48.00
N LEU A 90 15.01 -4.63 -49.22
CA LEU A 90 14.26 -3.40 -49.50
C LEU A 90 12.85 -3.45 -48.91
N ALA A 91 12.16 -4.58 -49.03
CA ALA A 91 10.85 -4.79 -48.41
C ALA A 91 10.92 -4.75 -46.88
N ALA A 92 12.00 -5.29 -46.28
CA ALA A 92 12.23 -5.24 -44.84
C ALA A 92 12.46 -3.80 -44.36
N VAL A 93 13.26 -3.01 -45.08
CA VAL A 93 13.43 -1.57 -44.77
C VAL A 93 12.10 -0.84 -44.90
N ALA A 94 11.33 -1.07 -45.97
CA ALA A 94 10.03 -0.45 -46.17
C ALA A 94 9.03 -0.80 -45.05
N LEU A 95 8.91 -2.07 -44.68
CA LEU A 95 8.07 -2.54 -43.58
C LEU A 95 8.52 -1.98 -42.23
N LEU A 96 9.83 -1.93 -41.98
CA LEU A 96 10.39 -1.37 -40.76
C LEU A 96 10.13 0.14 -40.65
N THR A 97 10.27 0.87 -41.76
CA THR A 97 9.91 2.29 -41.82
C THR A 97 8.40 2.52 -41.66
N ALA A 98 7.56 1.65 -42.22
CA ALA A 98 6.11 1.72 -42.05
C ALA A 98 5.69 1.43 -40.60
N ALA A 99 6.27 0.40 -39.98
CA ALA A 99 6.05 0.04 -38.58
C ALA A 99 6.56 1.15 -37.64
N ALA A 100 7.73 1.73 -37.92
CA ALA A 100 8.25 2.87 -37.17
C ALA A 100 7.37 4.12 -37.34
N ALA A 101 6.87 4.40 -38.54
CA ALA A 101 5.94 5.50 -38.79
C ALA A 101 4.58 5.28 -38.11
N TRP A 102 4.11 4.04 -37.99
CA TRP A 102 2.87 3.68 -37.30
C TRP A 102 3.03 3.78 -35.78
N ALA A 103 4.06 3.14 -35.21
CA ALA A 103 4.38 3.23 -33.77
C ALA A 103 4.77 4.66 -33.32
N GLY A 104 5.24 5.50 -34.25
CA GLY A 104 5.49 6.92 -34.04
C GLY A 104 4.23 7.79 -34.12
N ARG A 105 3.17 7.34 -34.81
CA ARG A 105 1.89 8.05 -34.97
C ARG A 105 0.96 7.92 -33.78
N ASP A 106 0.97 6.80 -33.07
CA ASP A 106 0.11 6.53 -31.88
C ASP A 106 0.36 7.45 -30.66
N SER A 107 1.17 8.51 -30.80
CA SER A 107 1.32 9.52 -29.75
C SER A 107 1.46 10.95 -30.26
N ALA A 108 1.28 11.22 -31.56
CA ALA A 108 1.53 12.54 -32.13
C ALA A 108 0.41 13.58 -31.88
N THR A 109 -0.63 13.24 -31.12
CA THR A 109 -1.69 14.19 -30.69
C THR A 109 -1.87 14.24 -29.18
N ARG A 110 -0.84 13.94 -28.38
CA ARG A 110 -0.81 14.44 -27.00
C ARG A 110 -0.03 15.74 -26.99
N GLU A 111 -0.76 16.85 -26.90
CA GLU A 111 -0.20 18.13 -26.47
C GLU A 111 0.65 17.88 -25.23
N THR A 112 1.88 18.39 -25.21
CA THR A 112 2.86 18.21 -24.13
C THR A 112 2.52 18.98 -22.84
N GLY A 113 1.27 19.40 -22.67
CA GLY A 113 0.78 20.09 -21.50
C GLY A 113 -0.59 19.55 -21.08
N PRO A 114 -1.07 19.91 -19.88
CA PRO A 114 -2.38 19.49 -19.41
C PRO A 114 -3.46 19.92 -20.43
N SER A 115 -4.35 18.99 -20.75
CA SER A 115 -5.56 19.26 -21.51
C SER A 115 -6.39 20.36 -20.85
N GLU A 116 -7.29 20.99 -21.59
CA GLU A 116 -8.17 22.03 -21.05
C GLU A 116 -8.95 21.57 -19.81
N ALA A 117 -9.41 20.31 -19.81
CA ALA A 117 -10.07 19.71 -18.66
C ALA A 117 -9.15 19.56 -17.44
N GLU A 118 -7.89 19.17 -17.66
CA GLU A 118 -6.88 19.04 -16.59
C GLU A 118 -6.50 20.41 -16.01
N ARG A 119 -6.34 21.45 -16.85
CA ARG A 119 -6.12 22.83 -16.40
C ARG A 119 -7.31 23.34 -15.57
N ALA A 120 -8.53 23.10 -16.02
CA ALA A 120 -9.74 23.48 -15.28
C ALA A 120 -9.80 22.80 -13.90
N ARG A 121 -9.35 21.54 -13.79
CA ARG A 121 -9.24 20.85 -12.50
C ARG A 121 -8.19 21.48 -11.59
N LEU A 122 -6.99 21.79 -12.09
CA LEU A 122 -5.96 22.47 -11.30
C LEU A 122 -6.46 23.81 -10.79
N HIS A 123 -7.12 24.59 -11.65
CA HIS A 123 -7.71 25.86 -11.25
C HIS A 123 -8.79 25.67 -10.17
N ALA A 124 -9.65 24.66 -10.29
CA ALA A 124 -10.65 24.34 -9.27
C ALA A 124 -10.04 23.88 -7.93
N VAL A 125 -8.88 23.21 -7.94
CA VAL A 125 -8.13 22.87 -6.72
C VAL A 125 -7.51 24.14 -6.12
N TYR A 126 -6.86 24.97 -6.94
CA TYR A 126 -6.26 26.23 -6.52
C TYR A 126 -7.30 27.16 -5.85
N GLU A 127 -8.44 27.39 -6.51
CA GLU A 127 -9.54 28.22 -5.97
C GLU A 127 -10.07 27.68 -4.63
N ALA A 128 -10.05 26.36 -4.43
CA ALA A 128 -10.48 25.76 -3.17
C ALA A 128 -9.46 25.96 -2.02
N LEU A 129 -8.19 26.19 -2.35
CA LEU A 129 -7.12 26.44 -1.39
C LEU A 129 -7.00 27.92 -1.00
N VAL A 130 -7.47 28.85 -1.85
CA VAL A 130 -7.42 30.30 -1.59
C VAL A 130 -7.94 30.68 -0.19
N PRO A 131 -9.09 30.16 0.33
CA PRO A 131 -9.57 30.53 1.66
C PRO A 131 -8.66 30.13 2.82
N TYR A 132 -7.73 29.19 2.60
CA TYR A 132 -6.86 28.65 3.64
C TYR A 132 -5.44 29.20 3.57
N PHE A 133 -4.97 29.55 2.36
CA PHE A 133 -3.62 30.07 2.14
C PHE A 133 -3.57 31.58 1.96
N SER A 134 -4.68 32.25 1.65
CA SER A 134 -4.70 33.71 1.50
C SER A 134 -4.88 34.41 2.84
N VAL A 135 -4.09 35.46 3.09
CA VAL A 135 -4.22 36.35 4.25
C VAL A 135 -4.40 37.80 3.74
N PRO A 136 -5.34 38.60 4.27
CA PRO A 136 -5.63 39.94 3.76
C PRO A 136 -4.46 40.94 3.78
N ASP A 137 -3.48 40.72 4.66
CA ASP A 137 -2.34 41.62 4.88
C ASP A 137 -1.09 41.25 4.05
N ASP A 138 -1.16 40.21 3.21
CA ASP A 138 -0.06 39.83 2.31
C ASP A 138 -0.02 40.78 1.09
N PRO A 139 1.10 41.51 0.86
CA PRO A 139 1.22 42.40 -0.29
C PRO A 139 1.34 41.68 -1.64
N ASP A 140 1.76 40.42 -1.69
CA ASP A 140 1.90 39.62 -2.92
C ASP A 140 1.48 38.15 -2.69
N PRO A 141 0.19 37.90 -2.43
CA PRO A 141 -0.28 36.58 -2.06
C PRO A 141 -0.20 35.59 -3.21
N LEU A 142 0.45 34.45 -2.96
CA LEU A 142 0.52 33.33 -3.90
C LEU A 142 -0.87 32.77 -4.27
N TYR A 143 -1.85 32.93 -3.37
CA TYR A 143 -3.22 32.47 -3.53
C TYR A 143 -4.22 33.63 -3.49
N VAL A 144 -4.83 33.91 -4.64
CA VAL A 144 -5.89 34.90 -4.84
C VAL A 144 -6.95 34.33 -5.77
N HIS A 145 -8.22 34.65 -5.51
CA HIS A 145 -9.33 34.30 -6.40
C HIS A 145 -9.12 34.87 -7.81
N GLY A 146 -9.23 34.01 -8.84
CA GLY A 146 -8.92 34.34 -10.23
C GLY A 146 -7.42 34.44 -10.53
N GLY A 147 -6.56 34.04 -9.59
CA GLY A 147 -5.11 34.02 -9.76
C GLY A 147 -4.62 32.87 -10.64
N ASP A 148 -3.31 32.87 -10.89
CA ASP A 148 -2.67 31.90 -11.78
C ASP A 148 -2.23 30.63 -11.03
N PRO A 149 -2.82 29.45 -11.33
CA PRO A 149 -2.42 28.19 -10.70
C PRO A 149 -1.00 27.74 -11.07
N GLU A 150 -0.40 28.21 -12.17
CA GLU A 150 0.94 27.77 -12.61
C GLU A 150 2.05 28.18 -11.64
N ALA A 151 1.88 29.30 -10.93
CA ALA A 151 2.85 29.74 -9.92
C ALA A 151 2.81 28.89 -8.63
N ALA A 152 1.64 28.33 -8.32
CA ALA A 152 1.41 27.54 -7.10
C ALA A 152 1.73 26.05 -7.27
N PHE A 153 1.43 25.46 -8.44
CA PHE A 153 1.70 24.04 -8.71
C PHE A 153 3.06 23.83 -9.38
N VAL A 154 4.02 23.31 -8.63
CA VAL A 154 5.40 23.04 -9.08
C VAL A 154 5.45 21.87 -10.06
N ALA A 155 4.71 20.81 -9.76
CA ALA A 155 4.63 19.61 -10.59
C ALA A 155 3.25 18.98 -10.49
N HIS A 156 2.78 18.39 -11.59
CA HIS A 156 1.51 17.68 -11.61
C HIS A 156 1.54 16.53 -12.62
N ALA A 157 0.86 15.45 -12.29
CA ALA A 157 0.63 14.31 -13.17
C ALA A 157 -0.84 13.88 -13.09
N PHE A 158 -1.38 13.42 -14.21
CA PHE A 158 -2.76 12.98 -14.33
C PHE A 158 -2.84 11.52 -14.79
N ASP A 159 -3.87 10.82 -14.29
CA ASP A 159 -4.21 9.47 -14.75
C ASP A 159 -4.81 9.51 -16.17
N PRO A 160 -4.99 8.36 -16.86
CA PRO A 160 -5.59 8.33 -18.19
C PRO A 160 -7.02 8.88 -18.27
N ALA A 161 -7.71 9.07 -17.14
CA ALA A 161 -9.03 9.68 -17.03
C ALA A 161 -8.96 11.19 -16.75
N GLY A 162 -7.76 11.79 -16.75
CA GLY A 162 -7.53 13.21 -16.52
C GLY A 162 -7.72 13.64 -15.06
N ARG A 163 -7.60 12.73 -14.09
CA ARG A 163 -7.66 13.05 -12.64
C ARG A 163 -6.25 13.18 -12.06
N PRO A 164 -6.00 14.09 -11.10
CA PRO A 164 -4.69 14.23 -10.50
C PRO A 164 -4.21 12.91 -9.88
N GLU A 165 -3.02 12.47 -10.27
CA GLU A 165 -2.31 11.31 -9.70
C GLU A 165 -1.18 11.75 -8.77
N ARG A 166 -0.51 12.85 -9.13
CA ARG A 166 0.50 13.52 -8.30
C ARG A 166 0.30 15.02 -8.41
N LEU A 167 0.31 15.73 -7.29
CA LEU A 167 0.34 17.19 -7.25
C LEU A 167 1.43 17.63 -6.28
N GLU A 168 2.25 18.56 -6.70
CA GLU A 168 3.24 19.23 -5.87
C GLU A 168 2.90 20.71 -5.88
N LEU A 169 2.54 21.26 -4.73
CA LEU A 169 2.11 22.64 -4.58
C LEU A 169 2.95 23.37 -3.53
N ARG A 170 3.20 24.65 -3.74
CA ARG A 170 3.80 25.54 -2.74
C ARG A 170 2.73 26.11 -1.86
N TYR A 171 2.95 26.12 -0.55
CA TYR A 171 2.11 26.86 0.38
C TYR A 171 2.87 28.08 0.93
N PRO A 172 2.16 29.11 1.42
CA PRO A 172 2.81 30.30 1.95
C PRO A 172 3.62 30.01 3.22
N PRO A 173 4.78 30.67 3.44
CA PRO A 173 5.64 30.41 4.60
C PRO A 173 5.02 30.73 5.96
N TYR A 174 3.96 31.53 5.99
CA TYR A 174 3.22 31.86 7.21
C TYR A 174 2.14 30.84 7.55
N TYR A 175 1.88 29.86 6.68
CA TYR A 175 0.90 28.83 6.94
C TYR A 175 1.35 27.99 8.14
N PRO A 176 0.51 27.76 9.17
CA PRO A 176 0.89 27.02 10.37
C PRO A 176 0.93 25.51 10.10
N ASP A 177 1.87 25.10 9.26
CA ASP A 177 2.11 23.71 8.88
C ASP A 177 2.52 22.85 10.08
N GLY A 178 3.19 23.38 11.11
CA GLY A 178 3.51 22.65 12.34
C GLY A 178 2.29 22.17 13.15
N GLU A 179 1.09 22.69 12.86
CA GLU A 179 -0.14 22.29 13.53
C GLU A 179 -0.86 21.16 12.76
N ALA A 180 -1.04 20.01 13.42
CA ALA A 180 -1.70 18.85 12.80
C ALA A 180 -3.12 19.15 12.28
N ALA A 181 -3.88 20.00 12.98
CA ALA A 181 -5.22 20.41 12.57
C ALA A 181 -5.21 21.30 11.32
N SER A 182 -4.13 22.05 11.09
CA SER A 182 -3.96 22.84 9.87
C SER A 182 -3.69 21.93 8.68
N ARG A 183 -2.72 21.00 8.79
CA ARG A 183 -2.46 19.99 7.76
C ARG A 183 -3.71 19.21 7.36
N GLU A 184 -4.45 18.69 8.36
CA GLU A 184 -5.65 17.89 8.13
C GLU A 184 -6.72 18.64 7.32
N ARG A 185 -6.89 19.95 7.54
CA ARG A 185 -7.82 20.79 6.77
C ARG A 185 -7.46 20.85 5.29
N ILE A 186 -6.19 21.02 4.96
CA ILE A 186 -5.72 21.07 3.56
C ILE A 186 -5.84 19.71 2.91
N GLU A 187 -5.43 18.65 3.61
CA GLU A 187 -5.56 17.27 3.13
C GLU A 187 -7.02 16.91 2.83
N GLN A 188 -7.96 17.35 3.68
CA GLN A 188 -9.40 17.17 3.47
C GLN A 188 -9.90 17.90 2.20
N VAL A 189 -9.46 19.14 1.97
CA VAL A 189 -9.81 19.92 0.76
C VAL A 189 -9.27 19.24 -0.49
N LEU A 190 -7.99 18.86 -0.48
CA LEU A 190 -7.34 18.19 -1.61
C LEU A 190 -8.01 16.86 -1.94
N ARG A 191 -8.31 16.04 -0.94
CA ARG A 191 -9.08 14.80 -1.09
C ARG A 191 -10.44 15.05 -1.74
N ALA A 192 -11.16 16.08 -1.27
CA ALA A 192 -12.50 16.40 -1.77
C ALA A 192 -12.47 16.83 -3.24
N LYS A 193 -11.42 17.54 -3.67
CA LYS A 193 -11.29 18.09 -5.03
C LYS A 193 -10.62 17.14 -6.03
N CYS A 194 -9.71 16.28 -5.58
CA CYS A 194 -8.95 15.37 -6.44
C CYS A 194 -9.66 14.03 -6.69
N GLY A 195 -10.71 13.72 -5.91
CA GLY A 195 -11.62 12.60 -6.15
C GLY A 195 -11.77 11.69 -4.94
N ARG A 196 -13.00 11.21 -4.72
CA ARG A 196 -13.32 10.23 -3.67
C ARG A 196 -12.93 8.82 -4.09
N GLY A 197 -12.69 7.94 -3.12
CA GLY A 197 -12.41 6.50 -3.36
C GLY A 197 -10.95 6.17 -3.73
N ARG A 198 -10.02 7.11 -3.59
CA ARG A 198 -8.57 6.89 -3.74
C ARG A 198 -7.87 7.10 -2.42
N GLU A 199 -6.79 6.37 -2.21
CA GLU A 199 -5.90 6.55 -1.06
C GLU A 199 -4.81 7.56 -1.45
N TYR A 200 -4.70 8.64 -0.70
CA TYR A 200 -3.70 9.68 -0.92
C TYR A 200 -2.64 9.62 0.19
N LEU A 201 -1.39 9.82 -0.22
CA LEU A 201 -0.25 10.08 0.65
C LEU A 201 0.10 11.56 0.54
N PHE A 202 0.23 12.23 1.68
CA PHE A 202 0.65 13.62 1.77
C PHE A 202 2.04 13.72 2.38
N GLY A 203 2.96 14.37 1.67
CA GLY A 203 4.31 14.69 2.11
C GLY A 203 4.46 16.19 2.29
N TRP A 204 4.56 16.64 3.54
CA TRP A 204 4.83 18.04 3.86
C TRP A 204 6.34 18.24 3.98
N ASP A 205 6.90 19.10 3.13
CA ASP A 205 8.25 19.63 3.24
C ASP A 205 8.16 21.03 3.88
N GLU A 206 8.41 21.09 5.18
CA GLU A 206 8.35 22.30 6.01
C GLU A 206 9.47 23.29 5.64
N GLU A 207 10.63 22.79 5.20
CA GLU A 207 11.77 23.64 4.85
C GLU A 207 11.57 24.32 3.50
N ALA A 208 11.01 23.60 2.53
CA ALA A 208 10.74 24.11 1.18
C ALA A 208 9.38 24.81 1.05
N ASN A 209 8.51 24.72 2.06
CA ASN A 209 7.10 25.10 1.98
C ASN A 209 6.35 24.42 0.82
N VAL A 210 6.59 23.11 0.64
CA VAL A 210 6.02 22.30 -0.44
C VAL A 210 5.17 21.18 0.13
N LEU A 211 3.97 21.00 -0.43
CA LEU A 211 3.10 19.87 -0.16
C LEU A 211 3.03 18.98 -1.41
N GLU A 212 3.48 17.74 -1.24
CA GLU A 212 3.31 16.68 -2.23
C GLU A 212 2.09 15.84 -1.88
N MET A 213 1.18 15.67 -2.84
CA MET A 213 0.07 14.74 -2.79
C MET A 213 0.28 13.67 -3.86
N THR A 214 0.35 12.41 -3.46
CA THR A 214 0.48 11.27 -4.38
C THR A 214 -0.66 10.29 -4.16
N VAL A 215 -1.27 9.81 -5.24
CA VAL A 215 -2.22 8.72 -5.19
C VAL A 215 -1.46 7.41 -5.06
N LEU A 216 -1.84 6.59 -4.07
CA LEU A 216 -1.26 5.28 -3.91
C LEU A 216 -2.01 4.22 -4.72
N PRO A 217 -1.29 3.20 -5.24
CA PRO A 217 -1.93 2.03 -5.80
C PRO A 217 -2.75 1.29 -4.72
N ALA A 218 -3.80 0.60 -5.16
CA ALA A 218 -4.55 -0.29 -4.29
C ALA A 218 -3.65 -1.45 -3.84
N LEU A 219 -3.67 -1.78 -2.55
CA LEU A 219 -2.97 -2.98 -2.07
C LEU A 219 -3.59 -4.25 -2.69
N PRO A 220 -2.78 -5.30 -2.90
CA PRO A 220 -3.23 -6.56 -3.47
C PRO A 220 -4.19 -7.32 -2.53
N ALA A 221 -5.48 -7.43 -2.91
CA ALA A 221 -6.52 -8.13 -2.15
C ALA A 221 -6.74 -9.60 -2.59
N ASP A 222 -5.92 -10.07 -3.52
CA ASP A 222 -5.92 -11.38 -4.14
C ASP A 222 -4.98 -12.39 -3.44
N ILE A 223 -4.11 -11.92 -2.54
CA ILE A 223 -3.21 -12.78 -1.79
C ILE A 223 -4.01 -13.61 -0.76
N GLY A 224 -3.96 -14.94 -0.90
CA GLY A 224 -4.61 -15.89 0.00
C GLY A 224 -3.67 -16.54 1.02
N ALA A 225 -4.23 -17.48 1.78
CA ALA A 225 -3.49 -18.37 2.68
C ALA A 225 -2.37 -19.11 1.92
N GLN A 226 -1.12 -19.01 2.39
CA GLN A 226 0.00 -19.74 1.79
C GLN A 226 1.21 -19.88 2.74
N PRO A 227 2.22 -20.67 2.36
CA PRO A 227 3.51 -20.68 3.02
C PRO A 227 4.27 -19.35 2.90
N PHE A 228 4.14 -18.46 3.89
CA PHE A 228 5.00 -17.28 3.97
C PHE A 228 6.41 -17.63 4.47
N VAL A 229 7.44 -17.15 3.76
CA VAL A 229 8.86 -17.40 4.09
C VAL A 229 9.34 -16.35 5.10
N THR A 230 9.25 -16.66 6.39
CA THR A 230 9.64 -15.76 7.48
C THR A 230 10.80 -16.30 8.32
N SER A 231 11.40 -15.44 9.14
CA SER A 231 12.38 -15.89 10.14
C SER A 231 11.64 -16.50 11.34
N PRO A 232 12.29 -17.33 12.18
CA PRO A 232 11.67 -17.80 13.42
C PRO A 232 11.17 -16.64 14.30
N GLY A 233 9.93 -16.74 14.79
CA GLY A 233 9.27 -15.68 15.56
C GLY A 233 8.77 -14.48 14.73
N GLU A 234 8.69 -14.61 13.40
CA GLU A 234 8.07 -13.61 12.52
C GLU A 234 6.76 -14.17 11.92
N THR A 235 5.67 -13.43 12.13
CA THR A 235 4.33 -13.71 11.60
C THR A 235 3.93 -12.60 10.64
N VAL A 236 3.40 -12.95 9.47
CA VAL A 236 2.89 -11.99 8.49
C VAL A 236 1.46 -11.63 8.86
N LEU A 237 1.20 -10.36 9.17
CA LEU A 237 -0.17 -9.85 9.37
C LEU A 237 -0.86 -9.57 8.04
N GLY A 238 -0.08 -9.22 7.02
CA GLY A 238 -0.55 -8.93 5.66
C GLY A 238 0.49 -8.18 4.85
N PHE A 239 0.03 -7.51 3.81
CA PHE A 239 0.88 -6.84 2.84
C PHE A 239 0.58 -5.34 2.77
N THR A 240 1.60 -4.56 2.47
CA THR A 240 1.54 -3.10 2.36
C THR A 240 2.01 -2.66 0.98
N ASP A 241 2.24 -1.37 0.78
CA ASP A 241 2.78 -0.83 -0.47
C ASP A 241 4.28 -0.59 -0.38
N HIS A 242 4.93 -0.44 -1.53
CA HIS A 242 6.36 -0.14 -1.62
C HIS A 242 6.75 1.26 -1.13
N SER A 243 5.80 2.20 -1.02
CA SER A 243 6.04 3.55 -0.50
C SER A 243 6.08 3.62 1.03
N SER A 244 5.66 2.57 1.73
CA SER A 244 5.64 2.48 3.19
C SER A 244 7.02 2.42 3.88
N GLY A 245 8.11 2.49 3.11
CA GLY A 245 9.49 2.36 3.60
C GLY A 245 9.92 0.92 3.91
N VAL A 246 9.04 -0.06 3.72
CA VAL A 246 9.35 -1.49 3.87
C VAL A 246 10.19 -1.96 2.69
N ARG A 247 11.48 -2.23 2.93
CA ARG A 247 12.43 -2.66 1.89
C ARG A 247 12.43 -4.16 1.62
N ARG A 248 12.05 -4.97 2.61
CA ARG A 248 11.95 -6.42 2.46
C ARG A 248 10.69 -6.75 1.65
N THR A 249 10.80 -7.70 0.73
CA THR A 249 9.66 -8.32 0.07
C THR A 249 9.60 -9.81 0.41
N LEU A 250 8.42 -10.41 0.27
CA LEU A 250 8.21 -11.86 0.33
C LEU A 250 7.63 -12.35 -0.99
N PRO A 251 8.06 -13.54 -1.46
CA PRO A 251 7.41 -14.20 -2.57
C PRO A 251 6.01 -14.62 -2.14
N VAL A 252 5.03 -14.27 -2.96
CA VAL A 252 3.62 -14.64 -2.77
C VAL A 252 3.03 -15.11 -4.08
N TYR A 253 1.99 -15.93 -3.97
CA TYR A 253 1.08 -16.24 -5.05
C TYR A 253 -0.21 -15.44 -4.92
N GLY A 254 -0.60 -14.76 -5.99
CA GLY A 254 -1.84 -14.01 -6.15
C GLY A 254 -2.56 -14.34 -7.45
N GLY A 255 -3.37 -13.41 -7.93
CA GLY A 255 -4.23 -13.57 -9.10
C GLY A 255 -5.57 -14.23 -8.77
N GLU A 256 -6.42 -14.36 -9.78
CA GLU A 256 -7.77 -14.95 -9.64
C GLU A 256 -7.71 -16.41 -9.15
N ASP A 257 -6.69 -17.16 -9.57
CA ASP A 257 -6.50 -18.58 -9.21
C ASP A 257 -5.45 -18.80 -8.11
N GLY A 258 -4.83 -17.73 -7.58
CA GLY A 258 -3.80 -17.85 -6.53
C GLY A 258 -2.50 -18.52 -6.98
N THR A 259 -2.14 -18.43 -8.26
CA THR A 259 -0.95 -19.07 -8.84
C THR A 259 0.07 -18.09 -9.42
N GLU A 260 -0.24 -16.80 -9.50
CA GLU A 260 0.64 -15.80 -10.09
C GLU A 260 1.74 -15.40 -9.10
N PRO A 261 3.02 -15.71 -9.36
CA PRO A 261 4.11 -15.40 -8.44
C PRO A 261 4.51 -13.92 -8.54
N ARG A 262 4.65 -13.25 -7.39
CA ARG A 262 5.23 -11.91 -7.29
C ARG A 262 5.80 -11.64 -5.90
N ASP A 263 6.58 -10.56 -5.79
CA ASP A 263 7.20 -10.14 -4.54
C ASP A 263 6.45 -8.95 -3.94
N GLU A 264 5.96 -9.10 -2.71
CA GLU A 264 5.15 -8.08 -2.04
C GLU A 264 5.74 -7.68 -0.68
N PRO A 265 5.70 -6.40 -0.28
CA PRO A 265 6.26 -5.96 0.99
C PRO A 265 5.33 -6.38 2.15
N PRO A 266 5.83 -7.19 3.10
CA PRO A 266 5.01 -7.70 4.20
C PRO A 266 4.95 -6.73 5.38
N VAL A 267 3.83 -6.74 6.11
CA VAL A 267 3.73 -6.25 7.48
C VAL A 267 4.04 -7.42 8.41
N VAL A 268 5.29 -7.49 8.87
CA VAL A 268 5.79 -8.58 9.72
C VAL A 268 5.71 -8.19 11.20
N TRP A 269 4.95 -8.98 11.95
CA TRP A 269 4.89 -8.93 13.40
C TRP A 269 5.90 -9.89 14.01
N ARG A 270 6.74 -9.38 14.92
CA ARG A 270 7.74 -10.18 15.64
C ARG A 270 7.19 -10.59 17.00
N THR A 271 7.30 -11.87 17.33
CA THR A 271 6.90 -12.45 18.61
C THR A 271 8.11 -13.06 19.34
N GLY A 272 7.88 -13.65 20.51
CA GLY A 272 8.91 -14.30 21.31
C GLY A 272 9.73 -13.35 22.20
N PRO A 273 10.81 -13.86 22.84
CA PRO A 273 11.44 -13.24 24.01
C PRO A 273 12.15 -11.92 23.71
N ARG A 274 12.46 -11.64 22.43
CA ARG A 274 13.09 -10.37 22.00
C ARG A 274 12.08 -9.34 21.47
N SER A 275 10.81 -9.70 21.37
CA SER A 275 9.79 -8.76 20.89
C SER A 275 9.45 -7.72 21.97
N THR A 276 9.40 -6.46 21.55
CA THR A 276 8.84 -5.36 22.37
C THR A 276 7.33 -5.26 22.25
N ALA A 277 6.73 -6.02 21.32
CA ALA A 277 5.30 -6.06 21.11
C ALA A 277 4.79 -7.51 20.97
N PRO A 278 4.81 -8.30 22.05
CA PRO A 278 4.56 -9.75 22.00
C PRO A 278 3.08 -10.12 21.89
N HIS A 279 2.16 -9.17 22.05
CA HIS A 279 0.72 -9.41 22.02
C HIS A 279 0.04 -8.42 21.07
N LEU A 280 -1.05 -8.86 20.45
CA LEU A 280 -1.73 -8.12 19.40
C LEU A 280 -3.22 -7.95 19.70
N ILE A 281 -3.74 -6.77 19.39
CA ILE A 281 -5.16 -6.49 19.32
C ILE A 281 -5.55 -6.06 17.90
N ALA A 282 -6.62 -6.63 17.37
CA ALA A 282 -7.21 -6.28 16.09
C ALA A 282 -8.66 -5.81 16.30
N LEU A 283 -8.99 -4.61 15.83
CA LEU A 283 -10.34 -4.07 15.91
C LEU A 283 -10.88 -3.84 14.51
N GLY A 284 -12.17 -4.07 14.32
CA GLY A 284 -12.82 -3.76 13.05
C GLY A 284 -14.32 -3.95 13.11
N ARG A 285 -15.03 -3.42 12.11
CA ARG A 285 -16.49 -3.59 12.02
C ARG A 285 -16.81 -5.02 11.59
N PRO A 286 -18.05 -5.51 11.80
CA PRO A 286 -18.48 -6.77 11.20
C PRO A 286 -18.15 -6.83 9.69
N GLY A 287 -17.61 -7.95 9.22
CA GLY A 287 -17.19 -8.14 7.83
C GLY A 287 -15.88 -7.43 7.42
N SER A 288 -15.19 -6.76 8.34
CA SER A 288 -13.88 -6.13 8.06
C SER A 288 -12.73 -7.11 7.87
N GLY A 289 -12.89 -8.38 8.27
CA GLY A 289 -11.87 -9.42 8.13
C GLY A 289 -10.98 -9.66 9.35
N THR A 290 -11.42 -9.29 10.56
CA THR A 290 -10.71 -9.58 11.82
C THR A 290 -10.59 -11.08 12.10
N THR A 291 -11.66 -11.86 11.90
CA THR A 291 -11.64 -13.33 11.97
C THR A 291 -10.68 -13.93 10.92
N THR A 292 -10.64 -13.36 9.71
CA THR A 292 -9.66 -13.74 8.68
C THR A 292 -8.23 -13.51 9.16
N LEU A 293 -7.95 -12.37 9.81
CA LEU A 293 -6.63 -12.11 10.39
C LEU A 293 -6.27 -13.17 11.44
N LEU A 294 -7.18 -13.53 12.35
CA LEU A 294 -6.94 -14.56 13.36
C LEU A 294 -6.69 -15.93 12.73
N ARG A 295 -7.46 -16.35 11.72
CA ARG A 295 -7.23 -17.59 10.98
C ARG A 295 -5.87 -17.60 10.30
N SER A 296 -5.48 -16.51 9.63
CA SER A 296 -4.16 -16.35 9.02
C SER A 296 -3.02 -16.48 10.04
N VAL A 297 -3.19 -15.90 11.22
CA VAL A 297 -2.23 -16.04 12.32
C VAL A 297 -2.20 -17.47 12.86
N ALA A 298 -3.35 -18.12 13.06
CA ALA A 298 -3.44 -19.51 13.52
C ALA A 298 -2.70 -20.47 12.59
N LEU A 299 -2.92 -20.36 11.28
CA LEU A 299 -2.25 -21.21 10.28
C LEU A 299 -0.73 -21.03 10.26
N GLN A 300 -0.25 -19.81 10.54
CA GLN A 300 1.18 -19.56 10.67
C GLN A 300 1.75 -20.11 11.98
N ALA A 301 1.03 -19.92 13.08
CA ALA A 301 1.39 -20.40 14.42
C ALA A 301 1.49 -21.93 14.52
N LEU A 302 0.63 -22.67 13.81
CA LEU A 302 0.64 -24.14 13.82
C LEU A 302 1.89 -24.78 13.20
N ARG A 303 2.71 -24.01 12.49
CA ARG A 303 3.95 -24.55 11.89
C ARG A 303 4.98 -24.96 12.93
N ASP A 304 5.09 -24.19 14.01
CA ASP A 304 6.13 -24.37 15.03
C ASP A 304 5.63 -24.18 16.47
N GLY A 305 4.34 -23.93 16.67
CA GLY A 305 3.73 -23.71 17.99
C GLY A 305 2.45 -24.50 18.25
N ASP A 306 1.87 -24.23 19.41
CA ASP A 306 0.57 -24.72 19.84
C ASP A 306 -0.44 -23.58 19.85
N VAL A 307 -1.69 -23.86 19.50
CA VAL A 307 -2.77 -22.87 19.37
C VAL A 307 -3.95 -23.27 20.26
N LEU A 308 -4.42 -22.31 21.04
CA LEU A 308 -5.66 -22.37 21.80
C LEU A 308 -6.57 -21.26 21.28
N VAL A 309 -7.77 -21.63 20.82
CA VAL A 309 -8.73 -20.69 20.24
C VAL A 309 -9.96 -20.56 21.11
N VAL A 310 -10.39 -19.33 21.34
CA VAL A 310 -11.67 -18.99 21.97
C VAL A 310 -12.49 -18.19 20.98
N ASP A 311 -13.55 -18.79 20.44
CA ASP A 311 -14.55 -18.16 19.58
C ASP A 311 -15.71 -17.65 20.44
N GLY A 312 -15.58 -16.43 20.94
CA GLY A 312 -16.67 -15.76 21.67
C GLY A 312 -17.88 -15.43 20.79
N GLY A 313 -17.72 -15.53 19.48
CA GLY A 313 -18.79 -15.37 18.51
C GLY A 313 -19.74 -16.55 18.40
N GLY A 314 -19.29 -17.74 18.80
CA GLY A 314 -20.07 -18.98 18.74
C GLY A 314 -20.46 -19.41 17.33
N THR A 315 -19.82 -18.85 16.30
CA THR A 315 -20.17 -19.08 14.89
C THR A 315 -19.51 -20.33 14.32
N GLY A 316 -18.53 -20.90 15.02
CA GLY A 316 -17.84 -22.12 14.58
C GLY A 316 -16.80 -21.85 13.50
N GLU A 317 -16.37 -20.59 13.35
CA GLU A 317 -15.44 -20.12 12.32
C GLU A 317 -14.06 -20.81 12.42
N TYR A 318 -13.78 -21.48 13.53
CA TYR A 318 -12.52 -22.16 13.80
C TYR A 318 -12.66 -23.68 13.86
N ALA A 319 -13.83 -24.25 13.53
CA ALA A 319 -14.09 -25.68 13.66
C ALA A 319 -13.12 -26.56 12.84
N PHE A 320 -12.60 -26.06 11.71
CA PHE A 320 -11.64 -26.76 10.86
C PHE A 320 -10.28 -27.04 11.55
N LEU A 321 -9.99 -26.37 12.66
CA LEU A 321 -8.79 -26.56 13.48
C LEU A 321 -8.92 -27.75 14.45
N ASN A 322 -10.14 -28.22 14.74
CA ASN A 322 -10.34 -29.31 15.70
C ASN A 322 -9.62 -30.60 15.29
N GLY A 323 -8.98 -31.26 16.26
CA GLY A 323 -8.28 -32.52 16.06
C GLY A 323 -6.97 -32.41 15.26
N ARG A 324 -6.51 -31.19 14.95
CA ARG A 324 -5.24 -30.96 14.26
C ARG A 324 -4.07 -30.98 15.27
N PRO A 325 -2.96 -31.64 14.96
CA PRO A 325 -1.73 -31.52 15.74
C PRO A 325 -1.36 -30.06 16.02
N GLY A 326 -0.99 -29.76 17.27
CA GLY A 326 -0.69 -28.40 17.72
C GLY A 326 -1.91 -27.55 18.08
N VAL A 327 -3.15 -28.00 17.82
CA VAL A 327 -4.35 -27.33 18.32
C VAL A 327 -4.73 -27.94 19.66
N LEU A 328 -4.63 -27.16 20.74
CA LEU A 328 -4.92 -27.61 22.10
C LEU A 328 -6.42 -27.67 22.37
N SER A 329 -7.14 -26.62 21.96
CA SER A 329 -8.60 -26.56 22.02
C SER A 329 -9.16 -25.46 21.12
N VAL A 330 -10.42 -25.62 20.73
CA VAL A 330 -11.25 -24.61 20.08
C VAL A 330 -12.54 -24.49 20.87
N GLU A 331 -12.67 -23.44 21.66
CA GLU A 331 -13.78 -23.25 22.58
C GLU A 331 -14.74 -22.18 22.08
N CYS A 332 -16.02 -22.53 21.91
CA CYS A 332 -17.06 -21.61 21.45
C CYS A 332 -18.02 -21.15 22.57
N GLY A 333 -17.94 -21.77 23.76
CA GLY A 333 -18.86 -21.52 24.87
C GLY A 333 -18.14 -21.00 26.11
N LEU A 334 -18.87 -20.28 26.97
CA LEU A 334 -18.28 -19.62 28.15
C LEU A 334 -17.58 -20.61 29.10
N THR A 335 -18.17 -21.77 29.38
CA THR A 335 -17.56 -22.76 30.29
C THR A 335 -16.23 -23.28 29.74
N GLY A 336 -16.18 -23.58 28.43
CA GLY A 336 -14.97 -24.03 27.75
C GLY A 336 -13.92 -22.93 27.72
N ALA A 337 -14.32 -21.70 27.38
CA ALA A 337 -13.46 -20.53 27.37
C ALA A 337 -12.82 -20.26 28.75
N LEU A 338 -13.60 -20.33 29.84
CA LEU A 338 -13.08 -20.17 31.20
C LEU A 338 -12.05 -21.25 31.53
N ALA A 339 -12.36 -22.52 31.29
CA ALA A 339 -11.45 -23.63 31.56
C ALA A 339 -10.15 -23.53 30.73
N ALA A 340 -10.26 -23.18 29.45
CA ALA A 340 -9.15 -23.02 28.53
C ALA A 340 -8.23 -21.84 28.92
N LEU A 341 -8.81 -20.69 29.30
CA LEU A 341 -8.03 -19.52 29.71
C LEU A 341 -7.43 -19.69 31.11
N GLU A 342 -8.10 -20.38 32.02
CA GLU A 342 -7.55 -20.74 33.34
C GLU A 342 -6.36 -21.69 33.17
N TRP A 343 -6.49 -22.71 32.31
CA TRP A 343 -5.37 -23.57 31.95
C TRP A 343 -4.21 -22.77 31.35
N ALA A 344 -4.49 -21.84 30.43
CA ALA A 344 -3.47 -21.02 29.78
C ALA A 344 -2.72 -20.09 30.75
N ALA A 345 -3.42 -19.57 31.77
CA ALA A 345 -2.79 -18.81 32.85
C ALA A 345 -1.82 -19.68 33.66
N HIS A 346 -2.26 -20.85 34.12
CA HIS A 346 -1.40 -21.80 34.85
C HIS A 346 -0.23 -22.30 33.99
N GLU A 347 -0.45 -22.57 32.71
CA GLU A 347 0.59 -22.99 31.78
C GLU A 347 1.64 -21.89 31.58
N THR A 348 1.22 -20.62 31.54
CA THR A 348 2.14 -19.48 31.48
C THR A 348 3.04 -19.46 32.72
N GLU A 349 2.49 -19.64 33.92
CA GLU A 349 3.26 -19.67 35.17
C GLU A 349 4.22 -20.85 35.22
N ARG A 350 3.74 -22.05 34.85
CA ARG A 350 4.58 -23.26 34.75
C ARG A 350 5.79 -23.03 33.85
N ARG A 351 5.57 -22.46 32.66
CA ARG A 351 6.63 -22.15 31.69
C ARG A 351 7.65 -21.15 32.24
N LEU A 352 7.21 -20.14 33.00
CA LEU A 352 8.13 -19.18 33.63
C LEU A 352 9.04 -19.86 34.65
N ILE A 353 8.47 -20.67 35.53
CA ILE A 353 9.23 -21.39 36.56
C ILE A 353 10.24 -22.31 35.90
N ALA A 354 9.83 -23.12 34.93
CA ALA A 354 10.71 -24.04 34.21
C ALA A 354 11.84 -23.31 33.47
N ALA A 355 11.55 -22.17 32.84
CA ALA A 355 12.57 -21.36 32.17
C ALA A 355 13.58 -20.76 33.16
N GLN A 356 13.10 -20.27 34.32
CA GLN A 356 13.95 -19.72 35.38
C GLN A 356 14.85 -20.79 36.02
N GLU A 357 14.29 -21.97 36.30
CA GLU A 357 15.04 -23.11 36.83
C GLU A 357 16.13 -23.57 35.85
N ALA A 358 15.79 -23.74 34.57
CA ALA A 358 16.75 -24.09 33.54
C ALA A 358 17.88 -23.05 33.45
N GLN A 359 17.55 -21.76 33.49
CA GLN A 359 18.54 -20.69 33.50
C GLN A 359 19.43 -20.72 34.74
N GLY A 360 18.85 -20.91 35.93
CA GLY A 360 19.59 -20.99 37.20
C GLY A 360 20.56 -22.17 37.27
N LEU A 361 20.22 -23.28 36.62
CA LEU A 361 21.04 -24.50 36.53
C LEU A 361 21.97 -24.51 35.30
N GLY A 362 21.93 -23.49 34.44
CA GLY A 362 22.70 -23.45 33.20
C GLY A 362 22.31 -24.54 32.19
N GLN A 363 21.07 -25.05 32.28
CA GLN A 363 20.52 -26.10 31.44
C GLN A 363 19.70 -25.51 30.27
N PRO A 364 19.55 -26.24 29.16
CA PRO A 364 18.62 -25.83 28.11
C PRO A 364 17.18 -25.87 28.64
N VAL A 365 16.38 -24.89 28.21
CA VAL A 365 14.95 -24.84 28.53
C VAL A 365 14.25 -26.09 27.94
N PRO A 366 13.35 -26.75 28.68
CA PRO A 366 12.58 -27.90 28.20
C PRO A 366 11.88 -27.65 26.86
N GLU A 367 11.75 -28.69 26.04
CA GLU A 367 11.23 -28.56 24.67
C GLU A 367 9.78 -28.07 24.62
N ASP A 368 8.94 -28.56 25.52
CA ASP A 368 7.54 -28.15 25.68
C ASP A 368 7.41 -26.67 26.05
N VAL A 369 8.37 -26.12 26.79
CA VAL A 369 8.43 -24.70 27.16
C VAL A 369 9.00 -23.84 26.02
N ARG A 370 9.88 -24.42 25.18
CA ARG A 370 10.43 -23.76 23.98
C ARG A 370 9.47 -23.70 22.80
N ARG A 371 8.42 -24.52 22.80
CA ARG A 371 7.39 -24.51 21.76
C ARG A 371 6.41 -23.34 22.04
N PRO A 372 6.27 -22.34 21.15
CA PRO A 372 5.40 -21.19 21.43
C PRO A 372 3.94 -21.57 21.62
N LEU A 373 3.27 -20.97 22.61
CA LEU A 373 1.83 -21.09 22.80
C LEU A 373 1.12 -19.83 22.30
N TRP A 374 0.11 -20.00 21.46
CA TRP A 374 -0.70 -18.94 20.90
C TRP A 374 -2.12 -19.02 21.45
N ILE A 375 -2.58 -17.94 22.06
CA ILE A 375 -3.94 -17.80 22.59
C ILE A 375 -4.67 -16.82 21.67
N LEU A 376 -5.61 -17.32 20.89
CA LEU A 376 -6.38 -16.53 19.93
C LEU A 376 -7.80 -16.35 20.47
N LEU A 377 -8.22 -15.10 20.68
CA LEU A 377 -9.56 -14.77 21.14
C LEU A 377 -10.29 -13.97 20.06
N ASP A 378 -11.40 -14.50 19.56
CA ASP A 378 -12.30 -13.80 18.66
C ASP A 378 -13.55 -13.35 19.42
N ARG A 379 -13.81 -12.04 19.46
CA ARG A 379 -14.92 -11.38 20.17
C ARG A 379 -15.04 -11.74 21.66
N PRO A 380 -13.98 -11.65 22.49
CA PRO A 380 -14.09 -11.92 23.92
C PRO A 380 -15.06 -10.97 24.65
N ALA A 381 -15.33 -9.77 24.13
CA ALA A 381 -16.35 -8.87 24.68
C ALA A 381 -17.73 -9.53 24.82
N VAL A 382 -18.10 -10.42 23.88
CA VAL A 382 -19.37 -11.15 23.92
C VAL A 382 -19.39 -12.12 25.10
N LEU A 383 -18.26 -12.78 25.39
CA LEU A 383 -18.14 -13.69 26.53
C LEU A 383 -18.18 -12.96 27.87
N THR A 384 -17.65 -11.75 27.96
CA THR A 384 -17.79 -10.90 29.17
C THR A 384 -19.25 -10.55 29.44
N GLN A 385 -20.01 -10.19 28.41
CA GLN A 385 -21.45 -9.93 28.56
C GLN A 385 -22.20 -11.19 29.00
N LEU A 386 -21.87 -12.34 28.42
CA LEU A 386 -22.45 -13.63 28.80
C LEU A 386 -22.10 -14.00 30.25
N ALA A 387 -20.84 -13.86 30.66
CA ALA A 387 -20.41 -14.11 32.03
C ALA A 387 -21.13 -13.23 33.05
N ALA A 388 -21.29 -11.94 32.75
CA ALA A 388 -22.05 -11.03 33.59
C ALA A 388 -23.52 -11.46 33.73
N SER A 389 -24.13 -11.96 32.65
CA SER A 389 -25.52 -12.46 32.69
C SER A 389 -25.69 -13.77 33.46
N GLU A 390 -24.65 -14.62 33.51
CA GLU A 390 -24.63 -15.88 34.26
C GLU A 390 -24.02 -15.75 35.67
N GLU A 391 -23.72 -14.52 36.12
CA GLU A 391 -23.02 -14.24 37.39
C GLU A 391 -21.70 -15.03 37.55
N ARG A 392 -20.99 -15.22 36.44
CA ARG A 392 -19.70 -15.92 36.38
C ARG A 392 -18.52 -14.96 36.28
N HIS A 393 -17.33 -15.51 36.52
CA HIS A 393 -16.08 -14.77 36.38
C HIS A 393 -15.89 -14.26 34.95
N ASP A 394 -15.34 -13.05 34.78
CA ASP A 394 -15.03 -12.50 33.46
C ASP A 394 -13.84 -13.26 32.86
N PRO A 395 -13.99 -13.91 31.70
CA PRO A 395 -12.89 -14.61 31.04
C PRO A 395 -11.68 -13.71 30.76
N GLN A 396 -11.89 -12.40 30.58
CA GLN A 396 -10.80 -11.47 30.30
C GLN A 396 -9.85 -11.25 31.49
N ASP A 397 -10.28 -11.50 32.73
CA ASP A 397 -9.42 -11.38 33.92
C ASP A 397 -8.31 -12.45 33.92
N LEU A 398 -8.59 -13.63 33.35
CA LEU A 398 -7.64 -14.73 33.21
C LEU A 398 -6.50 -14.41 32.22
N LEU A 399 -6.66 -13.40 31.37
CA LEU A 399 -5.61 -12.97 30.42
C LEU A 399 -4.49 -12.17 31.08
N ARG A 400 -4.65 -11.71 32.34
CA ARG A 400 -3.65 -10.85 33.01
C ARG A 400 -2.28 -11.51 33.07
N VAL A 401 -2.21 -12.79 33.41
CA VAL A 401 -0.95 -13.54 33.54
C VAL A 401 -0.31 -13.79 32.16
N PRO A 402 -1.01 -14.37 31.17
CA PRO A 402 -0.49 -14.48 29.80
C PRO A 402 -0.02 -13.16 29.20
N LEU A 403 -0.74 -12.05 29.41
CA LEU A 403 -0.37 -10.74 28.86
C LEU A 403 0.83 -10.09 29.56
N ARG A 404 1.00 -10.29 30.88
CA ARG A 404 2.15 -9.73 31.60
C ARG A 404 3.43 -10.53 31.39
N HIS A 405 3.29 -11.86 31.36
CA HIS A 405 4.43 -12.75 31.45
C HIS A 405 4.66 -13.58 30.18
N GLY A 406 3.76 -13.51 29.20
CA GLY A 406 3.79 -14.36 28.02
C GLY A 406 5.06 -14.21 27.19
N ARG A 407 5.62 -12.99 27.08
CA ARG A 407 6.91 -12.79 26.41
C ARG A 407 8.03 -13.69 26.97
N ALA A 408 8.13 -13.82 28.28
CA ALA A 408 9.14 -14.64 28.94
C ALA A 408 8.77 -16.14 28.92
N ALA A 409 7.47 -16.45 28.91
CA ALA A 409 6.93 -17.81 28.87
C ALA A 409 6.74 -18.37 27.44
N GLN A 410 7.11 -17.64 26.40
CA GLN A 410 6.77 -17.94 25.00
C GLN A 410 5.27 -18.13 24.74
N VAL A 411 4.43 -17.35 25.44
CA VAL A 411 2.99 -17.27 25.25
C VAL A 411 2.65 -15.98 24.52
N THR A 412 1.87 -16.07 23.45
CA THR A 412 1.42 -14.94 22.62
C THR A 412 -0.09 -14.86 22.64
N VAL A 413 -0.64 -13.74 23.10
CA VAL A 413 -2.08 -13.47 23.07
C VAL A 413 -2.42 -12.59 21.86
N VAL A 414 -3.44 -13.01 21.10
CA VAL A 414 -4.01 -12.26 20.00
C VAL A 414 -5.50 -12.10 20.24
N VAL A 415 -5.95 -10.86 20.34
CA VAL A 415 -7.37 -10.53 20.53
C VAL A 415 -7.89 -9.88 19.28
N ALA A 416 -9.01 -10.35 18.76
CA ALA A 416 -9.79 -9.62 17.78
C ALA A 416 -11.17 -9.32 18.31
N ASP A 417 -11.65 -8.09 18.14
CA ASP A 417 -13.00 -7.70 18.56
C ASP A 417 -13.57 -6.63 17.62
N GLN A 418 -14.82 -6.25 17.87
CA GLN A 418 -15.46 -5.16 17.16
C GLN A 418 -14.96 -3.81 17.69
N PHE A 419 -14.89 -2.81 16.80
CA PHE A 419 -14.47 -1.48 17.21
C PHE A 419 -15.47 -0.88 18.22
N GLU A 420 -16.76 -1.14 18.02
CA GLU A 420 -17.86 -0.67 18.85
C GLU A 420 -17.83 -1.24 20.28
N THR A 421 -17.25 -2.43 20.46
CA THR A 421 -17.13 -3.13 21.75
C THR A 421 -15.75 -2.93 22.39
N ALA A 422 -14.86 -2.13 21.80
CA ALA A 422 -13.48 -1.98 22.28
C ALA A 422 -13.38 -1.49 23.74
N GLU A 423 -14.35 -0.70 24.21
CA GLU A 423 -14.40 -0.22 25.61
C GLU A 423 -14.71 -1.34 26.62
N SER A 424 -15.34 -2.43 26.18
CA SER A 424 -15.61 -3.62 27.00
C SER A 424 -14.42 -4.57 27.14
N LEU A 425 -13.35 -4.34 26.39
CA LEU A 425 -12.10 -5.07 26.57
C LEU A 425 -11.42 -4.63 27.87
N SER A 426 -10.83 -5.57 28.60
CA SER A 426 -10.18 -5.26 29.88
C SER A 426 -9.02 -4.29 29.72
N GLU A 427 -8.70 -3.56 30.79
CA GLU A 427 -7.54 -2.66 30.80
C GLU A 427 -6.24 -3.41 30.49
N ALA A 428 -6.10 -4.65 30.96
CA ALA A 428 -4.95 -5.50 30.66
C ALA A 428 -4.82 -5.75 29.16
N VAL A 429 -5.91 -6.12 28.48
CA VAL A 429 -5.90 -6.31 27.02
C VAL A 429 -5.51 -5.02 26.32
N ARG A 430 -6.15 -3.89 26.64
CA ARG A 430 -5.86 -2.61 25.98
C ARG A 430 -4.42 -2.14 26.20
N THR A 431 -3.88 -2.28 27.41
CA THR A 431 -2.55 -1.74 27.75
C THR A 431 -1.40 -2.67 27.37
N LEU A 432 -1.60 -3.98 27.42
CA LEU A 432 -0.55 -4.99 27.19
C LEU A 432 -0.56 -5.56 25.76
N THR A 433 -1.32 -4.98 24.84
CA THR A 433 -1.29 -5.29 23.39
C THR A 433 -0.73 -4.11 22.58
N PRO A 434 0.60 -3.90 22.61
CA PRO A 434 1.24 -2.81 21.88
C PRO A 434 1.30 -3.03 20.36
N ALA A 435 1.11 -4.25 19.84
CA ALA A 435 0.85 -4.46 18.43
C ALA A 435 -0.65 -4.29 18.18
N ARG A 436 -1.01 -3.42 17.24
CA ARG A 436 -2.41 -3.03 17.02
C ARG A 436 -2.76 -3.03 15.54
N VAL A 437 -3.95 -3.51 15.22
CA VAL A 437 -4.51 -3.54 13.87
C VAL A 437 -5.92 -2.94 13.91
N VAL A 438 -6.26 -2.13 12.91
CA VAL A 438 -7.62 -1.63 12.66
C VAL A 438 -8.01 -2.01 11.24
N LEU A 439 -9.08 -2.78 11.06
CA LEU A 439 -9.58 -3.22 9.76
C LEU A 439 -10.91 -2.57 9.40
N GLY A 440 -11.01 -2.04 8.19
CA GLY A 440 -12.21 -1.37 7.68
C GLY A 440 -12.07 0.16 7.59
N ALA A 441 -13.17 0.79 7.17
CA ALA A 441 -13.24 2.22 6.91
C ALA A 441 -13.51 3.00 8.22
N TYR A 442 -12.49 3.69 8.73
CA TYR A 442 -12.56 4.54 9.92
C TYR A 442 -12.00 5.93 9.67
N SER A 443 -12.42 6.90 10.48
CA SER A 443 -11.83 8.24 10.45
C SER A 443 -10.39 8.22 10.97
N SER A 444 -9.59 9.22 10.60
CA SER A 444 -8.20 9.37 11.09
C SER A 444 -8.14 9.42 12.63
N GLU A 445 -9.14 10.02 13.27
CA GLU A 445 -9.27 10.09 14.72
C GLU A 445 -9.54 8.71 15.34
N GLN A 446 -10.47 7.93 14.77
CA GLN A 446 -10.76 6.58 15.21
C GLN A 446 -9.54 5.66 15.06
N VAL A 447 -8.85 5.75 13.92
CA VAL A 447 -7.59 5.03 13.70
C VAL A 447 -6.54 5.46 14.73
N ARG A 448 -6.41 6.75 15.02
CA ARG A 448 -5.49 7.28 16.04
C ARG A 448 -5.84 6.79 17.44
N ALA A 449 -7.12 6.72 17.80
CA ALA A 449 -7.57 6.23 19.12
C ALA A 449 -7.13 4.78 19.35
N VAL A 450 -7.15 3.95 18.31
CA VAL A 450 -6.70 2.56 18.40
C VAL A 450 -5.20 2.44 18.21
N LEU A 451 -4.59 2.99 17.17
CA LEU A 451 -3.17 2.78 16.88
C LEU A 451 -2.23 3.69 17.69
N GLY A 452 -2.75 4.72 18.36
CA GLY A 452 -1.96 5.75 19.04
C GLY A 452 -1.20 6.69 18.09
N ALA A 453 -1.48 6.61 16.78
CA ALA A 453 -0.93 7.47 15.73
C ALA A 453 -1.93 7.53 14.57
N PRO A 454 -2.05 8.67 13.86
CA PRO A 454 -2.92 8.76 12.70
C PRO A 454 -2.44 7.83 11.58
N PRO A 455 -3.34 7.44 10.64
CA PRO A 455 -2.91 6.73 9.44
C PRO A 455 -1.96 7.62 8.63
N ASN A 456 -1.02 7.01 7.93
CA ASN A 456 -0.11 7.71 7.02
C ASN A 456 -0.75 8.07 5.68
N THR A 457 -2.02 7.68 5.48
CA THR A 457 -2.77 7.91 4.25
C THR A 457 -4.21 8.27 4.55
N THR A 458 -4.88 8.86 3.56
CA THR A 458 -6.29 9.20 3.72
C THR A 458 -7.16 7.93 3.67
N PRO A 459 -8.01 7.68 4.70
CA PRO A 459 -8.95 6.56 4.65
C PRO A 459 -9.92 6.67 3.46
N THR A 460 -10.16 5.59 2.73
CA THR A 460 -11.22 5.51 1.70
C THR A 460 -12.59 5.17 2.31
N ALA A 461 -13.67 5.34 1.53
CA ALA A 461 -14.99 4.85 1.94
C ALA A 461 -15.12 3.33 1.69
N ASP A 462 -14.54 2.86 0.59
CA ASP A 462 -14.51 1.45 0.21
C ASP A 462 -13.25 0.78 0.75
N PHE A 463 -13.44 -0.17 1.67
CA PHE A 463 -12.42 -1.04 2.21
C PHE A 463 -12.86 -2.48 1.94
N PRO A 464 -12.17 -3.24 1.06
CA PRO A 464 -12.44 -4.67 0.96
C PRO A 464 -12.11 -5.36 2.29
N PRO A 465 -12.71 -6.53 2.58
CA PRO A 465 -12.34 -7.31 3.76
C PRO A 465 -10.82 -7.51 3.86
N GLY A 466 -10.28 -7.35 5.05
CA GLY A 466 -8.85 -7.42 5.34
C GLY A 466 -8.08 -6.12 5.09
N ARG A 467 -8.69 -5.08 4.50
CA ARG A 467 -8.02 -3.77 4.35
C ARG A 467 -8.05 -2.99 5.66
N GLY A 468 -6.96 -2.31 5.99
CA GLY A 468 -6.87 -1.52 7.21
C GLY A 468 -5.49 -0.91 7.43
N TYR A 469 -5.14 -0.76 8.70
CA TYR A 469 -3.87 -0.22 9.17
C TYR A 469 -3.33 -1.05 10.33
N ALA A 470 -2.00 -1.11 10.43
CA ALA A 470 -1.31 -1.78 11.53
C ALA A 470 -0.22 -0.88 12.11
N ARG A 471 -0.02 -0.96 13.43
CA ARG A 471 1.10 -0.35 14.12
C ARG A 471 1.70 -1.35 15.10
N LEU A 472 3.00 -1.58 14.98
CA LEU A 472 3.71 -2.57 15.79
C LEU A 472 4.54 -1.85 16.86
N GLY A 473 4.00 -1.78 18.08
CA GLY A 473 4.61 -1.04 19.18
C GLY A 473 4.75 0.45 18.84
N PRO A 474 5.91 1.09 19.12
CA PRO A 474 6.11 2.50 18.81
C PRO A 474 6.41 2.77 17.32
N GLY A 475 6.46 1.74 16.47
CA GLY A 475 6.77 1.86 15.05
C GLY A 475 5.78 2.69 14.23
N PRO A 476 6.04 2.89 12.93
CA PRO A 476 5.14 3.63 12.04
C PRO A 476 3.83 2.87 11.80
N VAL A 477 2.82 3.61 11.38
CA VAL A 477 1.55 3.03 10.91
C VAL A 477 1.73 2.59 9.46
N HIS A 478 1.40 1.34 9.18
CA HIS A 478 1.43 0.77 7.84
C HIS A 478 0.00 0.54 7.34
N ARG A 479 -0.25 0.84 6.06
CA ARG A 479 -1.41 0.27 5.36
C ARG A 479 -1.30 -1.25 5.37
N LEU A 480 -2.42 -1.93 5.54
CA LEU A 480 -2.46 -3.38 5.67
C LEU A 480 -3.55 -3.96 4.78
N GLN A 481 -3.21 -5.01 4.04
CA GLN A 481 -4.15 -5.94 3.45
C GLN A 481 -3.86 -7.35 3.98
N VAL A 482 -4.79 -7.86 4.78
CA VAL A 482 -4.73 -9.21 5.37
C VAL A 482 -4.93 -10.25 4.25
N PRO A 483 -4.17 -11.36 4.26
CA PRO A 483 -4.36 -12.45 3.30
C PRO A 483 -5.74 -13.10 3.47
N ALA A 484 -6.38 -13.46 2.37
CA ALA A 484 -7.67 -14.14 2.42
C ALA A 484 -7.52 -15.57 2.96
N THR A 485 -8.08 -15.83 4.14
CA THR A 485 -8.13 -17.13 4.81
C THR A 485 -9.58 -17.44 5.24
N PRO A 486 -10.46 -17.81 4.29
CA PRO A 486 -11.87 -18.10 4.59
C PRO A 486 -12.02 -19.36 5.44
N ASP A 487 -13.22 -19.60 5.96
CA ASP A 487 -13.57 -20.92 6.47
C ASP A 487 -13.50 -21.95 5.32
N PRO A 488 -12.80 -23.08 5.47
CA PRO A 488 -12.89 -24.16 4.50
C PRO A 488 -14.31 -24.72 4.28
N ALA A 489 -15.21 -24.55 5.27
CA ALA A 489 -16.60 -24.98 5.21
C ALA A 489 -17.55 -23.93 4.59
N ASP A 490 -17.09 -22.69 4.38
CA ASP A 490 -17.91 -21.62 3.78
C ASP A 490 -18.07 -21.85 2.27
N GLU A 491 -19.24 -22.34 1.84
CA GLU A 491 -19.51 -22.62 0.43
C GLU A 491 -19.54 -21.36 -0.46
N GLU A 492 -19.71 -20.17 0.11
CA GLU A 492 -19.68 -18.90 -0.63
C GLU A 492 -18.24 -18.49 -0.99
N ALA A 493 -17.24 -18.98 -0.26
CA ALA A 493 -15.85 -18.69 -0.53
C ALA A 493 -15.30 -19.49 -1.73
N PRO A 494 -14.45 -18.87 -2.59
CA PRO A 494 -13.86 -19.55 -3.74
C PRO A 494 -13.13 -20.84 -3.35
N ALA A 495 -13.37 -21.92 -4.10
CA ALA A 495 -12.83 -23.25 -3.80
C ALA A 495 -11.30 -23.26 -3.62
N PHE A 496 -10.56 -22.58 -4.51
CA PHE A 496 -9.10 -22.50 -4.43
C PHE A 496 -8.61 -21.86 -3.11
N ARG A 497 -9.34 -20.89 -2.55
CA ARG A 497 -8.99 -20.26 -1.26
C ARG A 497 -9.24 -21.21 -0.09
N ARG A 498 -10.30 -22.01 -0.16
CA ARG A 498 -10.62 -23.03 0.84
C ARG A 498 -9.61 -24.16 0.82
N GLU A 499 -9.25 -24.64 -0.37
CA GLU A 499 -8.20 -25.64 -0.58
C GLU A 499 -6.84 -25.15 -0.08
N ALA A 500 -6.50 -23.87 -0.33
CA ALA A 500 -5.26 -23.28 0.17
C ALA A 500 -5.19 -23.27 1.71
N VAL A 501 -6.31 -23.01 2.41
CA VAL A 501 -6.36 -23.14 3.88
C VAL A 501 -6.17 -24.58 4.32
N LEU A 502 -6.88 -25.53 3.70
CA LEU A 502 -6.77 -26.96 4.02
C LEU A 502 -5.35 -27.49 3.81
N ALA A 503 -4.67 -27.05 2.76
CA ALA A 503 -3.29 -27.44 2.44
C ALA A 503 -2.26 -26.96 3.46
N LEU A 504 -2.59 -25.95 4.29
CA LEU A 504 -1.73 -25.46 5.36
C LEU A 504 -1.96 -26.14 6.70
N LEU A 505 -3.05 -26.90 6.84
CA LEU A 505 -3.35 -27.59 8.09
C LEU A 505 -2.43 -28.79 8.25
N PRO A 506 -1.94 -29.04 9.48
CA PRO A 506 -1.32 -30.32 9.79
C PRO A 506 -2.26 -31.49 9.44
N GLU A 507 -1.70 -32.61 8.99
CA GLU A 507 -2.50 -33.83 8.78
C GLU A 507 -3.22 -34.19 10.07
N PRO A 508 -4.51 -34.61 10.02
CA PRO A 508 -5.23 -35.02 11.22
C PRO A 508 -4.45 -36.11 11.94
N ALA A 509 -4.42 -36.05 13.28
CA ALA A 509 -3.87 -37.17 14.03
C ALA A 509 -4.69 -38.43 13.68
N PRO A 510 -4.05 -39.60 13.47
CA PRO A 510 -4.79 -40.82 13.23
C PRO A 510 -5.74 -41.04 14.41
N ALA A 511 -7.02 -41.26 14.11
CA ALA A 511 -8.00 -41.60 15.13
C ALA A 511 -7.44 -42.78 15.93
N ALA A 512 -7.23 -42.59 17.24
CA ALA A 512 -6.84 -43.70 18.11
C ALA A 512 -7.89 -44.79 17.89
N SER A 513 -7.47 -45.92 17.32
CA SER A 513 -8.33 -47.08 17.13
C SER A 513 -8.92 -47.41 18.49
N ALA A 514 -10.22 -47.18 18.65
CA ALA A 514 -10.94 -47.60 19.83
C ALA A 514 -10.95 -49.13 19.81
N ASP A 515 -9.95 -49.72 20.46
CA ASP A 515 -9.91 -51.14 20.74
C ASP A 515 -10.93 -51.38 21.86
N ARG A 516 -12.17 -51.74 21.49
CA ARG A 516 -13.14 -52.45 22.31
C ARG A 516 -14.02 -53.37 21.47
#